data_AF-A0A6L9IGF7-F1
#
_entry.id   AF-A0A6L9IGF7-F1
#
_cell.length_a   1.000
_cell.length_b   1.000
_cell.length_c   1.000
_cell.angle_alpha   90.00
_cell.angle_beta   90.00
_cell.angle_gamma   90.00
#
_symmetry.space_group_name_H-M   'P 1'
#
loop_
_entity.id
_entity.type
_entity.pdbx_description
1 polymer ?
#
loop_
_entity_poly.entity_id
_entity_poly.type
_entity_poly.pdbx_seq_one_letter_code
_entity_poly.pdbx_strand_id
1 'polypeptide(L)'
;MQYHIDPTFSVYRLIERVESGSMLVNQRRTMSLVSHEIEDASLHAKTPTRIFAGFQYYSRFMRQVKRYTRLAEKAESIYVFGVPDVETPSIENLHYIRLRPDDHLVNEWFVVSYGAHYFSALATRETTDITMPDRERRFEGVWTFDPNMVSILTEWLTSTVDAYPLPVQTHDYKAESDALSRSILRLTNHMEKLPQGDERLVELTTIIHKQLRPALISIV
;
A
#
# COMPACT_ATOMS: atom_id res chain seq x y z
N MET A 1 23.35 1.13 -4.77
CA MET A 1 23.36 -0.32 -4.46
C MET A 1 22.30 -0.97 -5.33
N GLN A 2 22.62 -2.07 -6.02
CA GLN A 2 21.65 -2.76 -6.88
C GLN A 2 21.12 -3.97 -6.11
N TYR A 3 19.84 -3.94 -5.76
CA TYR A 3 19.17 -5.04 -5.06
C TYR A 3 18.85 -6.15 -6.06
N HIS A 4 19.12 -7.40 -5.69
CA HIS A 4 18.75 -8.55 -6.53
C HIS A 4 17.34 -9.01 -6.15
N ILE A 5 16.34 -8.50 -6.87
CA ILE A 5 14.94 -8.86 -6.69
C ILE A 5 14.66 -10.12 -7.50
N ASP A 6 14.05 -11.13 -6.88
CA ASP A 6 13.55 -12.30 -7.62
C ASP A 6 12.49 -11.83 -8.63
N PRO A 7 12.66 -12.02 -9.95
CA PRO A 7 11.71 -11.57 -10.95
C PRO A 7 10.31 -12.16 -10.78
N THR A 8 10.18 -13.29 -10.08
CA THR A 8 8.90 -13.95 -9.83
C THR A 8 8.19 -13.45 -8.56
N PHE A 9 8.87 -12.64 -7.75
CA PHE A 9 8.33 -12.08 -6.52
C PHE A 9 7.11 -11.21 -6.77
N SER A 10 6.07 -11.43 -5.98
CA SER A 10 4.75 -10.83 -6.15
C SER A 10 4.13 -10.61 -4.77
N VAL A 11 3.88 -9.36 -4.42
CA VAL A 11 3.18 -8.99 -3.18
C VAL A 11 1.73 -9.46 -3.29
N TYR A 12 1.11 -9.25 -4.45
CA TYR A 12 -0.28 -9.64 -4.68
C TYR A 12 -0.51 -11.15 -4.54
N ARG A 13 0.32 -12.00 -5.15
CA ARG A 13 0.15 -13.47 -5.06
C ARG A 13 0.33 -14.01 -3.65
N LEU A 14 1.13 -13.35 -2.81
CA LEU A 14 1.29 -13.74 -1.41
C LEU A 14 -0.02 -13.55 -0.64
N ILE A 15 -0.71 -12.42 -0.84
CA ILE A 15 -2.00 -12.17 -0.16
C ILE A 15 -3.12 -13.01 -0.80
N GLU A 16 -3.17 -13.11 -2.13
CA GLU A 16 -4.17 -13.88 -2.86
C GLU A 16 -4.31 -15.32 -2.36
N ARG A 17 -3.17 -15.98 -2.06
CA ARG A 17 -3.16 -17.37 -1.56
C ARG A 17 -3.82 -17.56 -0.20
N VAL A 18 -3.88 -16.51 0.62
CA VAL A 18 -4.38 -16.57 2.00
C VAL A 18 -5.78 -15.97 2.09
N GLU A 19 -6.08 -14.93 1.31
CA GLU A 19 -7.36 -14.19 1.36
C GLU A 19 -8.21 -14.39 0.08
N SER A 20 -8.16 -15.58 -0.53
CA SER A 20 -8.93 -15.92 -1.72
C SER A 20 -10.43 -15.66 -1.52
N GLY A 21 -10.94 -14.53 -2.06
CA GLY A 21 -12.36 -14.11 -1.94
C GLY A 21 -12.59 -12.67 -1.45
N SER A 22 -11.54 -11.97 -0.98
CA SER A 22 -11.63 -10.58 -0.47
C SER A 22 -11.12 -9.52 -1.44
N MET A 23 -11.01 -9.85 -2.74
CA MET A 23 -10.50 -8.96 -3.79
C MET A 23 -11.58 -7.97 -4.22
N LEU A 24 -11.38 -6.70 -3.89
CA LEU A 24 -12.43 -5.69 -3.94
C LEU A 24 -11.95 -4.36 -4.52
N VAL A 25 -10.64 -4.14 -4.62
CA VAL A 25 -10.08 -2.91 -5.16
C VAL A 25 -9.80 -3.10 -6.65
N ASN A 26 -10.52 -2.39 -7.50
CA ASN A 26 -10.51 -2.53 -8.95
C ASN A 26 -10.19 -1.22 -9.68
N GLN A 27 -10.66 -0.08 -9.17
CA GLN A 27 -10.44 1.19 -9.86
C GLN A 27 -9.15 1.86 -9.41
N ARG A 28 -8.35 2.34 -10.38
CA ARG A 28 -7.14 3.14 -10.13
C ARG A 28 -7.37 4.31 -9.18
N ARG A 29 -8.54 4.96 -9.26
CA ARG A 29 -8.93 6.08 -8.38
C ARG A 29 -9.16 5.61 -6.95
N THR A 30 -9.87 4.50 -6.76
CA THR A 30 -10.06 3.89 -5.44
C THR A 30 -8.74 3.42 -4.85
N MET A 31 -7.87 2.81 -5.65
CA MET A 31 -6.51 2.44 -5.22
C MET A 31 -5.68 3.64 -4.76
N SER A 32 -5.72 4.75 -5.49
CA SER A 32 -5.01 5.96 -5.07
C SER A 32 -5.56 6.49 -3.75
N LEU A 33 -6.87 6.45 -3.58
CA LEU A 33 -7.52 6.87 -2.35
C LEU A 33 -7.16 5.95 -1.17
N VAL A 34 -7.21 4.63 -1.35
CA VAL A 34 -6.80 3.66 -0.33
C VAL A 34 -5.31 3.81 0.00
N SER A 35 -4.44 3.98 -1.00
CA SER A 35 -3.01 4.25 -0.80
C SER A 35 -2.81 5.51 0.04
N HIS A 36 -3.52 6.60 -0.30
CA HIS A 36 -3.48 7.83 0.48
C HIS A 36 -3.98 7.63 1.91
N GLU A 37 -5.01 6.82 2.13
CA GLU A 37 -5.48 6.52 3.49
C GLU A 37 -4.44 5.76 4.33
N ILE A 38 -3.74 4.78 3.75
CA ILE A 38 -2.66 4.03 4.42
C ILE A 38 -1.52 4.98 4.81
N GLU A 39 -1.09 5.80 3.85
CA GLU A 39 -0.03 6.78 4.03
C GLU A 39 -0.43 7.87 5.06
N ASP A 40 -1.68 8.33 5.06
CA ASP A 40 -2.18 9.27 6.07
C ASP A 40 -2.25 8.61 7.44
N ALA A 41 -2.73 7.38 7.57
CA ALA A 41 -2.72 6.65 8.83
C ALA A 41 -1.30 6.46 9.37
N SER A 42 -0.33 6.19 8.50
CA SER A 42 1.10 6.13 8.83
C SER A 42 1.62 7.46 9.40
N LEU A 43 1.26 8.60 8.80
CA LEU A 43 1.64 9.94 9.30
C LEU A 43 1.04 10.29 10.66
N HIS A 44 -0.10 9.69 11.01
CA HIS A 44 -0.79 9.89 12.28
C HIS A 44 -0.41 8.85 13.34
N ALA A 45 0.33 7.80 12.96
CA ALA A 45 0.87 6.85 13.91
C ALA A 45 1.83 7.57 14.87
N LYS A 46 1.78 7.22 16.17
CA LYS A 46 2.66 7.83 17.17
C LYS A 46 4.07 7.23 17.17
N THR A 47 4.24 6.09 16.50
CA THR A 47 5.53 5.44 16.26
C THR A 47 5.82 5.48 14.76
N PRO A 48 7.09 5.70 14.36
CA PRO A 48 7.48 5.63 12.96
C PRO A 48 7.13 4.27 12.34
N THR A 49 6.67 4.28 11.08
CA THR A 49 6.40 3.07 10.30
C THR A 49 7.42 2.93 9.19
N ARG A 50 7.75 1.69 8.82
CA ARG A 50 8.46 1.39 7.57
C ARG A 50 7.44 1.24 6.44
N ILE A 51 7.71 1.89 5.31
CA ILE A 51 6.79 1.93 4.17
C ILE A 51 7.46 1.34 2.93
N PHE A 52 6.78 0.41 2.27
CA PHE A 52 7.15 -0.09 0.95
C PHE A 52 6.04 0.25 -0.05
N ALA A 53 6.39 0.85 -1.18
CA ALA A 53 5.41 1.29 -2.17
C ALA A 53 5.85 0.93 -3.60
N GLY A 54 5.01 0.19 -4.31
CA GLY A 54 5.18 -0.15 -5.72
C GLY A 54 4.41 0.80 -6.63
N PHE A 55 5.13 1.56 -7.46
CA PHE A 55 4.55 2.50 -8.42
C PHE A 55 4.60 2.01 -9.87
N GLN A 56 5.11 0.80 -10.09
CA GLN A 56 5.38 0.19 -11.40
C GLN A 56 6.49 0.92 -12.17
N TYR A 57 6.38 2.24 -12.36
CA TYR A 57 7.34 3.12 -13.03
C TYR A 57 7.64 4.37 -12.19
N TYR A 58 8.86 4.90 -12.24
CA TYR A 58 9.21 6.12 -11.51
C TYR A 58 8.49 7.35 -12.04
N SER A 59 8.15 7.41 -13.33
CA SER A 59 7.30 8.49 -13.89
C SER A 59 5.95 8.60 -13.17
N ARG A 60 5.39 7.49 -12.70
CA ARG A 60 4.14 7.45 -11.92
C ARG A 60 4.36 7.95 -10.49
N PHE A 61 5.49 7.60 -9.89
CA PHE A 61 5.91 8.10 -8.58
C PHE A 61 6.15 9.63 -8.58
N MET A 62 6.57 10.24 -9.69
CA MET A 62 6.83 11.69 -9.75
C MET A 62 5.65 12.55 -9.26
N ARG A 63 4.41 12.09 -9.47
CA ARG A 63 3.20 12.79 -9.00
C ARG A 63 3.03 12.74 -7.47
N GLN A 64 3.72 11.83 -6.80
CA GLN A 64 3.67 11.60 -5.36
C GLN A 64 4.90 12.13 -4.59
N VAL A 65 5.92 12.68 -5.28
CA VAL A 65 7.16 13.17 -4.66
C VAL A 65 6.89 14.04 -3.43
N LYS A 66 6.07 15.09 -3.55
CA LYS A 66 5.75 16.01 -2.44
C LYS A 66 5.10 15.29 -1.23
N ARG A 67 4.38 14.20 -1.47
CA ARG A 67 3.75 13.41 -0.42
C ARG A 67 4.76 12.49 0.25
N TYR A 68 5.58 11.82 -0.54
CA TYR A 68 6.62 10.92 -0.04
C TYR A 68 7.76 11.64 0.66
N THR A 69 8.09 12.88 0.27
CA THR A 69 8.99 13.75 1.06
C THR A 69 8.44 13.96 2.47
N ARG A 70 7.14 14.27 2.62
CA ARG A 70 6.50 14.46 3.93
C ARG A 70 6.37 13.17 4.74
N LEU A 71 6.19 12.03 4.07
CA LEU A 71 6.22 10.73 4.72
C LEU A 71 7.62 10.43 5.25
N ALA A 72 8.66 10.67 4.45
CA ALA A 72 10.04 10.32 4.79
C ALA A 72 10.57 11.08 6.02
N GLU A 73 10.05 12.29 6.28
CA GLU A 73 10.34 13.07 7.50
C GLU A 73 9.91 12.37 8.82
N LYS A 74 8.95 11.44 8.76
CA LYS A 74 8.36 10.78 9.94
C LYS A 74 8.47 9.26 9.94
N ALA A 75 8.60 8.67 8.76
CA ALA A 75 8.74 7.22 8.60
C ALA A 75 10.05 6.73 9.21
N GLU A 76 10.10 5.46 9.58
CA GLU A 76 11.35 4.80 9.94
C GLU A 76 12.25 4.69 8.70
N SER A 77 11.69 4.24 7.58
CA SER A 77 12.32 4.28 6.25
C SER A 77 11.26 4.05 5.17
N ILE A 78 11.53 4.52 3.94
CA ILE A 78 10.63 4.35 2.80
C ILE A 78 11.36 3.71 1.62
N TYR A 79 10.73 2.72 1.00
CA TYR A 79 11.24 2.03 -0.19
C TYR A 79 10.26 2.16 -1.34
N VAL A 80 10.69 2.77 -2.45
CA VAL A 80 9.88 3.03 -3.64
C VAL A 80 10.32 2.14 -4.79
N PHE A 81 9.49 1.19 -5.19
CA PHE A 81 9.74 0.26 -6.28
C PHE A 81 9.19 0.78 -7.60
N GLY A 82 10.00 0.71 -8.66
CA GLY A 82 9.58 1.05 -10.00
C GLY A 82 10.67 0.87 -11.03
N VAL A 83 10.26 0.77 -12.30
CA VAL A 83 11.16 0.82 -13.45
C VAL A 83 11.74 2.24 -13.56
N PRO A 84 13.07 2.40 -13.69
CA PRO A 84 13.72 3.71 -13.75
C PRO A 84 13.61 4.35 -15.14
N ASP A 85 12.39 4.74 -15.52
CA ASP A 85 12.07 5.37 -16.80
C ASP A 85 12.31 6.89 -16.83
N VAL A 86 12.51 7.50 -15.65
CA VAL A 86 12.85 8.92 -15.49
C VAL A 86 13.86 9.10 -14.35
N GLU A 87 14.55 10.24 -14.33
CA GLU A 87 15.35 10.65 -13.19
C GLU A 87 14.47 10.96 -11.98
N THR A 88 14.92 10.56 -10.79
CA THR A 88 14.23 10.79 -9.53
C THR A 88 14.97 11.81 -8.68
N PRO A 89 14.26 12.67 -7.91
CA PRO A 89 14.91 13.56 -6.97
C PRO A 89 15.50 12.76 -5.80
N SER A 90 16.57 13.26 -5.19
CA SER A 90 17.04 12.73 -3.91
C SER A 90 16.09 13.16 -2.80
N ILE A 91 15.58 12.21 -2.03
CA ILE A 91 14.74 12.44 -0.86
C ILE A 91 15.40 11.73 0.32
N GLU A 92 15.67 12.44 1.40
CA GLU A 92 16.24 11.85 2.62
C GLU A 92 15.30 10.77 3.18
N ASN A 93 15.86 9.68 3.71
CA ASN A 93 15.11 8.54 4.27
C ASN A 93 14.18 7.81 3.28
N LEU A 94 14.38 8.02 1.97
CA LEU A 94 13.68 7.32 0.90
C LEU A 94 14.67 6.63 -0.03
N HIS A 95 14.42 5.35 -0.29
CA HIS A 95 15.26 4.48 -1.08
C HIS A 95 14.53 4.05 -2.36
N TYR A 96 15.10 4.40 -3.51
CA TYR A 96 14.59 3.95 -4.81
C TYR A 96 15.06 2.54 -5.11
N ILE A 97 14.10 1.63 -5.28
CA ILE A 97 14.31 0.23 -5.62
C ILE A 97 14.00 0.04 -7.11
N ARG A 98 15.02 -0.30 -7.89
CA ARG A 98 14.92 -0.39 -9.35
C ARG A 98 14.36 -1.75 -9.75
N LEU A 99 13.23 -1.74 -10.46
CA LEU A 99 12.67 -2.93 -11.10
C LEU A 99 13.17 -3.05 -12.55
N ARG A 100 13.26 -4.28 -13.03
CA ARG A 100 13.39 -4.58 -14.45
C ARG A 100 11.99 -4.74 -15.07
N PRO A 101 11.81 -4.42 -16.36
CA PRO A 101 10.49 -4.50 -17.02
C PRO A 101 9.82 -5.88 -16.97
N ASP A 102 10.60 -6.96 -16.81
CA ASP A 102 10.15 -8.35 -16.73
C ASP A 102 9.84 -8.83 -15.30
N ASP A 103 10.15 -8.04 -14.27
CA ASP A 103 9.80 -8.39 -12.89
C ASP A 103 8.27 -8.33 -12.70
N HIS A 104 7.69 -9.33 -12.00
CA HIS A 104 6.25 -9.37 -11.71
C HIS A 104 5.74 -8.11 -11.01
N LEU A 105 6.56 -7.52 -10.13
CA LEU A 105 6.25 -6.27 -9.42
C LEU A 105 5.94 -5.08 -10.34
N VAL A 106 6.35 -5.09 -11.61
CA VAL A 106 6.01 -4.02 -12.57
C VAL A 106 4.51 -4.01 -12.88
N ASN A 107 3.82 -5.13 -12.72
CA ASN A 107 2.37 -5.23 -12.90
C ASN A 107 1.61 -5.06 -11.58
N GLU A 108 2.29 -4.70 -10.49
CA GLU A 108 1.69 -4.56 -9.17
C GLU A 108 1.78 -3.13 -8.67
N TRP A 109 0.69 -2.70 -8.05
CA TRP A 109 0.68 -1.52 -7.21
C TRP A 109 0.40 -1.99 -5.79
N PHE A 110 1.31 -1.67 -4.89
CA PHE A 110 1.16 -2.02 -3.49
C PHE A 110 1.63 -0.89 -2.58
N VAL A 111 1.06 -0.84 -1.39
CA VAL A 111 1.53 0.01 -0.29
C VAL A 111 1.47 -0.82 0.98
N VAL A 112 2.61 -1.07 1.59
CA VAL A 112 2.73 -1.77 2.87
C VAL A 112 3.27 -0.77 3.88
N SER A 113 2.53 -0.54 4.96
CA SER A 113 3.02 0.20 6.13
C SER A 113 3.10 -0.75 7.31
N TYR A 114 4.20 -0.72 8.04
CA TYR A 114 4.40 -1.57 9.20
C TYR A 114 5.10 -0.81 10.34
N GLY A 115 4.48 -0.84 11.52
CA GLY A 115 4.99 -0.22 12.74
C GLY A 115 4.14 -0.63 13.94
N ALA A 116 4.62 -0.31 15.14
CA ALA A 116 3.97 -0.76 16.37
C ALA A 116 2.55 -0.23 16.53
N HIS A 117 2.25 0.98 16.06
CA HIS A 117 0.94 1.63 16.23
C HIS A 117 0.10 1.66 14.95
N TYR A 118 0.64 1.20 13.83
CA TYR A 118 -0.08 1.12 12.57
C TYR A 118 0.53 0.08 11.62
N PHE A 119 -0.28 -0.85 11.13
CA PHE A 119 0.12 -1.79 10.09
C PHE A 119 -1.02 -2.09 9.11
N SER A 120 -0.75 -2.04 7.81
CA SER A 120 -1.66 -2.56 6.78
C SER A 120 -0.94 -2.77 5.46
N ALA A 121 -1.54 -3.57 4.58
CA ALA A 121 -1.03 -3.79 3.24
C ALA A 121 -2.16 -3.68 2.20
N LEU A 122 -1.99 -2.77 1.25
CA LEU A 122 -2.68 -2.81 -0.03
C LEU A 122 -1.79 -3.57 -1.01
N ALA A 123 -2.27 -4.66 -1.60
CA ALA A 123 -1.61 -5.32 -2.71
C ALA A 123 -2.60 -5.46 -3.87
N THR A 124 -2.15 -5.07 -5.06
CA THR A 124 -2.99 -5.13 -6.25
C THR A 124 -2.17 -5.59 -7.45
N ARG A 125 -2.85 -6.25 -8.38
CA ARG A 125 -2.34 -6.63 -9.68
C ARG A 125 -3.17 -5.97 -10.76
N GLU A 126 -2.49 -5.37 -11.72
CA GLU A 126 -3.15 -4.83 -12.90
C GLU A 126 -3.65 -5.95 -13.81
N THR A 127 -4.91 -5.87 -14.23
CA THR A 127 -5.55 -6.86 -15.12
C THR A 127 -5.66 -6.38 -16.57
N THR A 128 -5.45 -5.08 -16.78
CA THR A 128 -5.38 -4.44 -18.10
C THR A 128 -3.93 -4.24 -18.54
N ASP A 129 -3.74 -3.89 -19.82
CA ASP A 129 -2.43 -3.48 -20.31
C ASP A 129 -1.99 -2.16 -19.64
N ILE A 130 -0.74 -2.12 -19.20
CA ILE A 130 -0.12 -0.99 -18.52
C ILE A 130 -0.03 0.27 -19.39
N THR A 131 -0.13 0.12 -20.72
CA THR A 131 -0.16 1.23 -21.68
C THR A 131 -1.56 1.85 -21.83
N MET A 132 -2.60 1.25 -21.24
CA MET A 132 -3.94 1.81 -21.31
C MET A 132 -4.02 3.16 -20.59
N PRO A 133 -4.90 4.08 -21.04
CA PRO A 133 -5.16 5.34 -20.34
C PRO A 133 -5.54 5.09 -18.88
N ASP A 134 -5.08 5.94 -17.96
CA ASP A 134 -5.29 5.81 -16.50
C ASP A 134 -6.75 5.53 -16.06
N ARG A 135 -7.73 6.00 -16.84
CA ARG A 135 -9.18 5.81 -16.57
C ARG A 135 -9.70 4.42 -16.96
N GLU A 136 -9.03 3.75 -17.88
CA GLU A 136 -9.39 2.43 -18.41
C GLU A 136 -8.68 1.30 -17.69
N ARG A 137 -7.59 1.62 -16.96
CA ARG A 137 -6.85 0.64 -16.17
C ARG A 137 -7.73 0.00 -15.09
N ARG A 138 -7.62 -1.32 -14.95
CA ARG A 138 -8.36 -2.14 -13.98
C ARG A 138 -7.39 -3.01 -13.20
N PHE A 139 -7.77 -3.30 -11.97
CA PHE A 139 -6.94 -4.01 -11.02
C PHE A 139 -7.76 -5.07 -10.30
N GLU A 140 -7.06 -5.99 -9.68
CA GLU A 140 -7.57 -6.86 -8.64
C GLU A 140 -6.73 -6.61 -7.40
N GLY A 141 -7.38 -6.26 -6.30
CA GLY A 141 -6.67 -5.75 -5.15
C GLY A 141 -7.36 -6.03 -3.84
N VAL A 142 -6.54 -6.14 -2.80
CA VAL A 142 -6.97 -6.41 -1.44
C VAL A 142 -6.25 -5.46 -0.50
N TRP A 143 -6.99 -4.93 0.46
CA TRP A 143 -6.43 -4.16 1.56
C TRP A 143 -6.63 -4.96 2.84
N THR A 144 -5.53 -5.48 3.37
CA THR A 144 -5.51 -6.32 4.56
C THR A 144 -4.93 -5.58 5.76
N PHE A 145 -5.43 -5.97 6.93
CA PHE A 145 -4.99 -5.56 8.25
C PHE A 145 -4.69 -6.80 9.11
N ASP A 146 -4.48 -7.98 8.50
CA ASP A 146 -4.06 -9.17 9.24
C ASP A 146 -2.59 -8.98 9.67
N PRO A 147 -2.30 -8.94 11.00
CA PRO A 147 -0.94 -8.71 11.49
C PRO A 147 0.06 -9.77 11.01
N ASN A 148 -0.36 -11.02 10.86
CA ASN A 148 0.52 -12.10 10.39
C ASN A 148 0.87 -11.88 8.93
N MET A 149 -0.12 -11.55 8.09
CA MET A 149 0.11 -11.28 6.67
C MET A 149 1.01 -10.07 6.48
N VAL A 150 0.72 -8.96 7.16
CA VAL A 150 1.52 -7.74 7.02
C VAL A 150 2.94 -7.94 7.57
N SER A 151 3.13 -8.71 8.64
CA SER A 151 4.46 -9.07 9.15
C SER A 151 5.25 -9.87 8.11
N ILE A 152 4.63 -10.92 7.54
CA ILE A 152 5.25 -11.74 6.49
C ILE A 152 5.68 -10.83 5.33
N LEU A 153 4.76 -10.05 4.76
CA LEU A 153 5.10 -9.15 3.64
C LEU A 153 6.26 -8.21 3.98
N THR A 154 6.25 -7.64 5.18
CA THR A 154 7.31 -6.73 5.65
C THR A 154 8.64 -7.44 5.78
N GLU A 155 8.68 -8.65 6.34
CA GLU A 155 9.90 -9.46 6.45
C GLU A 155 10.49 -9.77 5.08
N TRP A 156 9.66 -10.23 4.13
CA TRP A 156 10.07 -10.51 2.76
C TRP A 156 10.59 -9.26 2.03
N LEU A 157 9.87 -8.14 2.13
CA LEU A 157 10.26 -6.87 1.49
C LEU A 157 11.53 -6.29 2.13
N THR A 158 11.66 -6.38 3.45
CA THR A 158 12.88 -5.97 4.18
C THR A 158 14.10 -6.77 3.72
N SER A 159 13.96 -8.09 3.60
CA SER A 159 15.01 -8.97 3.08
C SER A 159 15.36 -8.63 1.62
N THR A 160 14.34 -8.40 0.78
CA THR A 160 14.50 -8.06 -0.65
C THR A 160 15.32 -6.78 -0.86
N VAL A 161 15.19 -5.80 0.03
CA VAL A 161 15.92 -4.53 -0.03
C VAL A 161 17.14 -4.49 0.90
N ASP A 162 17.57 -5.65 1.42
CA ASP A 162 18.73 -5.78 2.32
C ASP A 162 18.71 -4.76 3.48
N ALA A 163 17.51 -4.47 4.00
CA ALA A 163 17.34 -3.56 5.12
C ALA A 163 17.46 -4.31 6.43
N TYR A 164 17.91 -3.60 7.47
CA TYR A 164 17.93 -4.17 8.82
C TYR A 164 16.50 -4.52 9.25
N PRO A 165 16.25 -5.69 9.87
CA PRO A 165 14.93 -6.06 10.38
C PRO A 165 14.35 -4.95 11.25
N LEU A 166 13.06 -4.61 11.09
CA LEU A 166 12.40 -3.67 11.98
C LEU A 166 11.82 -4.44 13.18
N PRO A 167 12.43 -4.37 14.38
CA PRO A 167 11.95 -5.14 15.52
C PRO A 167 10.70 -4.48 16.10
N VAL A 168 9.52 -4.89 15.64
CA VAL A 168 8.25 -4.60 16.31
C VAL A 168 7.98 -5.74 17.29
N GLN A 169 8.32 -5.54 18.57
CA GLN A 169 8.15 -6.60 19.59
C GLN A 169 6.67 -6.89 19.88
N THR A 170 5.86 -5.84 19.97
CA THR A 170 4.42 -5.94 20.24
C THR A 170 3.68 -4.83 19.49
N HIS A 171 2.60 -5.19 18.80
CA HIS A 171 1.69 -4.22 18.20
C HIS A 171 0.78 -3.61 19.28
N ASP A 172 0.59 -2.29 19.23
CA ASP A 172 -0.43 -1.57 20.00
C ASP A 172 -1.76 -1.66 19.24
N TYR A 173 -2.49 -2.74 19.50
CA TYR A 173 -3.81 -3.00 18.92
C TYR A 173 -4.84 -1.92 19.23
N LYS A 174 -4.69 -1.19 20.35
CA LYS A 174 -5.57 -0.05 20.64
C LYS A 174 -5.30 1.11 19.67
N ALA A 175 -4.02 1.43 19.44
CA ALA A 175 -3.64 2.42 18.45
C ALA A 175 -4.05 2.03 17.02
N GLU A 176 -3.92 0.74 16.67
CA GLU A 176 -4.37 0.17 15.40
C GLU A 176 -5.89 0.35 15.21
N SER A 177 -6.70 -0.08 16.19
CA SER A 177 -8.17 0.09 16.18
C SER A 177 -8.59 1.55 16.02
N ASP A 178 -7.90 2.47 16.70
CA ASP A 178 -8.16 3.90 16.58
C ASP A 178 -7.79 4.42 15.17
N ALA A 179 -6.73 3.90 14.55
CA ALA A 179 -6.32 4.24 13.17
C ALA A 179 -7.32 3.71 12.14
N LEU A 180 -7.81 2.47 12.27
CA LEU A 180 -8.86 1.90 11.42
C LEU A 180 -10.15 2.71 11.55
N SER A 181 -10.57 3.04 12.77
CA SER A 181 -11.77 3.84 13.02
C SER A 181 -11.70 5.21 12.33
N ARG A 182 -10.55 5.88 12.40
CA ARG A 182 -10.31 7.15 11.67
C ARG A 182 -10.37 6.97 10.16
N SER A 183 -9.81 5.87 9.65
CA SER A 183 -9.80 5.55 8.21
C SER A 183 -11.22 5.29 7.70
N ILE A 184 -12.03 4.51 8.42
CA ILE A 184 -13.46 4.31 8.11
C ILE A 184 -14.17 5.68 8.04
N LEU A 185 -13.98 6.55 9.03
CA LEU A 185 -14.60 7.86 9.04
C LEU A 185 -14.19 8.73 7.84
N ARG A 186 -12.89 8.79 7.50
CA ARG A 186 -12.42 9.57 6.34
C ARG A 186 -12.96 9.04 5.03
N LEU A 187 -13.00 7.71 4.87
CA LEU A 187 -13.58 7.06 3.69
C LEU A 187 -15.07 7.33 3.56
N THR A 188 -15.84 7.21 4.65
CA THR A 188 -17.27 7.54 4.66
C THR A 188 -17.50 9.01 4.29
N ASN A 189 -16.74 9.94 4.89
CA ASN A 189 -16.81 11.37 4.55
C ASN A 189 -16.41 11.65 3.10
N HIS A 190 -15.51 10.85 2.51
CA HIS A 190 -15.17 10.96 1.10
C HIS A 190 -16.33 10.50 0.21
N MET A 191 -16.95 9.37 0.55
CA MET A 191 -18.08 8.81 -0.19
C MET A 191 -19.26 9.79 -0.26
N GLU A 192 -19.56 10.51 0.81
CA GLU A 192 -20.62 11.54 0.83
C GLU A 192 -20.41 12.67 -0.18
N LYS A 193 -19.16 12.90 -0.62
CA LYS A 193 -18.81 13.93 -1.60
C LYS A 193 -18.82 13.41 -3.04
N LEU A 194 -19.01 12.10 -3.24
CA LEU A 194 -19.04 11.52 -4.58
C LEU A 194 -20.40 11.74 -5.24
N PRO A 195 -20.44 11.97 -6.56
CA PRO A 195 -21.70 12.05 -7.30
C PRO A 195 -22.51 10.75 -7.19
N GLN A 196 -23.83 10.86 -7.25
CA GLN A 196 -24.69 9.68 -7.37
C GLN A 196 -24.32 8.88 -8.62
N GLY A 197 -24.25 7.55 -8.48
CA GLY A 197 -23.87 6.64 -9.57
C GLY A 197 -22.37 6.53 -9.82
N ASP A 198 -21.50 7.20 -9.04
CA ASP A 198 -20.05 6.97 -9.12
C ASP A 198 -19.74 5.53 -8.65
N GLU A 199 -19.18 4.72 -9.54
CA GLU A 199 -18.87 3.30 -9.30
C GLU A 199 -17.99 3.08 -8.06
N ARG A 200 -17.16 4.07 -7.68
CA ARG A 200 -16.33 4.02 -6.46
C ARG A 200 -17.17 3.94 -5.19
N LEU A 201 -18.42 4.40 -5.20
CA LEU A 201 -19.31 4.26 -4.04
C LEU A 201 -19.51 2.80 -3.67
N VAL A 202 -19.73 1.93 -4.65
CA VAL A 202 -19.91 0.48 -4.43
C VAL A 202 -18.61 -0.13 -3.92
N GLU A 203 -17.49 0.22 -4.54
CA GLU A 203 -16.16 -0.28 -4.18
C GLU A 203 -15.78 0.11 -2.74
N LEU A 204 -15.89 1.39 -2.40
CA LEU A 204 -15.59 1.91 -1.06
C LEU A 204 -16.53 1.35 0.00
N THR A 205 -17.82 1.24 -0.31
CA THR A 205 -18.79 0.58 0.59
C THR A 205 -18.34 -0.85 0.87
N THR A 206 -17.92 -1.57 -0.18
CA THR A 206 -17.53 -2.97 -0.05
C THR A 206 -16.22 -3.12 0.74
N ILE A 207 -15.21 -2.28 0.47
CA ILE A 207 -13.96 -2.20 1.23
C ILE A 207 -14.25 -1.94 2.73
N ILE A 208 -15.08 -0.96 3.06
CA ILE A 208 -15.42 -0.67 4.46
C ILE A 208 -16.08 -1.88 5.14
N HIS A 209 -17.06 -2.52 4.49
CA HIS A 209 -17.84 -3.59 5.11
C HIS A 209 -17.12 -4.94 5.14
N LYS A 210 -16.24 -5.22 4.18
CA LYS A 210 -15.60 -6.52 4.01
C LYS A 210 -14.16 -6.56 4.47
N GLN A 211 -13.47 -5.42 4.56
CA GLN A 211 -12.06 -5.34 4.99
C GLN A 211 -11.92 -4.57 6.30
N LEU A 212 -12.31 -3.28 6.36
CA LEU A 212 -12.01 -2.45 7.54
C LEU A 212 -12.87 -2.82 8.76
N ARG A 213 -14.18 -3.02 8.61
CA ARG A 213 -15.06 -3.37 9.74
C ARG A 213 -14.72 -4.73 10.36
N PRO A 214 -14.52 -5.81 9.57
CA PRO A 214 -14.08 -7.08 10.13
C PRO A 214 -12.72 -6.96 10.85
N ALA A 215 -11.75 -6.28 10.24
CA ALA A 215 -10.46 -6.04 10.87
C ALA A 215 -10.59 -5.29 12.21
N LEU A 216 -11.43 -4.25 12.26
CA LEU A 216 -11.68 -3.50 13.49
C LEU A 216 -12.28 -4.39 14.59
N ILE A 217 -13.18 -5.31 14.24
CA ILE A 217 -13.79 -6.25 15.19
C ILE A 217 -12.76 -7.28 15.68
N SER A 218 -11.87 -7.76 14.81
CA SER A 218 -10.85 -8.74 15.18
C SER A 218 -9.76 -8.20 16.12
N ILE A 219 -9.65 -6.88 16.26
CA ILE A 219 -8.66 -6.20 17.11
C ILE A 219 -9.20 -5.95 18.54
N VAL A 220 -10.53 -5.88 18.71
CA VAL A 220 -11.22 -5.57 19.97
C VAL A 220 -11.57 -6.86 20.72
#